data_AF-A0A286EVJ4-F1
#
_entry.id   AF-A0A286EVJ4-F1
#
_cell.length_a   1.000
_cell.length_b   1.000
_cell.length_c   1.000
_cell.angle_alpha   90.00
_cell.angle_beta   90.00
_cell.angle_gamma   90.00
#
_symmetry.space_group_name_H-M   'P 1'
#
loop_
_entity.id
_entity.type
_entity.pdbx_description
1 polymer ?
#
loop_
_entity_poly.entity_id
_entity_poly.type
_entity_poly.pdbx_seq_one_letter_code
_entity_poly.pdbx_strand_id
1 'polypeptide(L)'
;MITIYDPKAEPGVPVDDYTLAIDPRRSGLTIGLISNGFPDATNLLEAVGRGLQLRLDQPIVKLFARNDATVTIATEMLEEVVGQCDAVVSAMGQCGSCTSSAVRDAVLCSRRGVASVALMTEKFYESGQFVARSVGLPDVPRVQLPHPTAGTGHDRIAEIADSVADSIVARLSGIHV
;
A
#
# COMPACT_ATOMS: atom_id res chain seq x y z
N MET A 1 11.72 -32.53 24.57
CA MET A 1 12.34 -32.38 23.24
C MET A 1 11.96 -31.00 22.74
N ILE A 2 12.92 -30.12 22.45
CA ILE A 2 12.64 -28.76 21.93
C ILE A 2 12.76 -28.83 20.41
N THR A 3 11.71 -28.43 19.71
CA THR A 3 11.74 -28.25 18.26
C THR A 3 12.16 -26.81 17.97
N ILE A 4 13.31 -26.64 17.31
CA ILE A 4 13.80 -25.34 16.82
C ILE A 4 13.44 -25.26 15.34
N TYR A 5 12.67 -24.25 14.97
CA TYR A 5 12.32 -23.98 13.57
C TYR A 5 13.38 -23.07 12.93
N ASP A 6 13.68 -23.30 11.65
CA ASP A 6 14.57 -22.43 10.89
C ASP A 6 13.84 -21.11 10.58
N PRO A 7 14.30 -19.95 11.10
CA PRO A 7 13.69 -18.65 10.80
C PRO A 7 13.84 -18.23 9.33
N LYS A 8 14.63 -18.96 8.53
CA LYS A 8 14.82 -18.75 7.09
C LYS A 8 14.00 -19.70 6.22
N ALA A 9 13.23 -20.62 6.81
CA ALA A 9 12.39 -21.52 6.04
C ALA A 9 11.39 -20.74 5.19
N GLU A 10 11.18 -21.18 3.95
CA GLU A 10 10.16 -20.58 3.09
C GLU A 10 8.75 -20.83 3.64
N PRO A 11 7.83 -19.85 3.55
CA PRO A 11 6.46 -20.05 3.98
C PRO A 11 5.78 -21.15 3.17
N GLY A 12 5.15 -22.11 3.85
CA GLY A 12 4.35 -23.17 3.21
C GLY A 12 2.95 -22.73 2.74
N VAL A 13 2.71 -21.42 2.65
CA VAL A 13 1.40 -20.87 2.24
C VAL A 13 1.29 -20.94 0.71
N PRO A 14 0.14 -21.36 0.14
CA PRO A 14 -0.08 -21.30 -1.30
C PRO A 14 0.16 -19.90 -1.86
N VAL A 15 0.73 -19.84 -3.06
CA VAL A 15 1.03 -18.58 -3.75
C VAL A 15 -0.07 -18.29 -4.78
N ASP A 16 -0.68 -17.12 -4.66
CA ASP A 16 -1.66 -16.57 -5.58
C ASP A 16 -0.95 -15.65 -6.60
N ASP A 17 -1.34 -15.72 -7.88
CA ASP A 17 -0.84 -14.81 -8.92
C ASP A 17 -1.49 -13.42 -8.80
N TYR A 18 -0.68 -12.36 -8.86
CA TYR A 18 -1.19 -10.99 -8.91
C TYR A 18 -1.48 -10.55 -10.36
N THR A 19 -2.75 -10.36 -10.71
CA THR A 19 -3.19 -10.05 -12.08
C THR A 19 -4.04 -8.77 -12.19
N LEU A 20 -4.21 -8.04 -11.08
CA LEU A 20 -5.07 -6.85 -11.04
C LEU A 20 -4.38 -5.64 -11.66
N ALA A 21 -5.15 -4.86 -12.43
CA ALA A 21 -4.71 -3.60 -12.99
C ALA A 21 -5.90 -2.66 -13.23
N ILE A 22 -5.69 -1.35 -13.08
CA ILE A 22 -6.61 -0.32 -13.55
C ILE A 22 -6.20 0.17 -14.94
N ASP A 23 -7.17 0.61 -15.74
CA ASP A 23 -6.90 1.46 -16.91
C ASP A 23 -6.71 2.91 -16.44
N PRO A 24 -5.49 3.48 -16.45
CA PRO A 24 -5.23 4.82 -15.95
C PRO A 24 -5.85 5.92 -16.83
N ARG A 25 -6.34 5.57 -18.03
CA ARG A 25 -7.01 6.51 -18.96
C ARG A 25 -8.50 6.61 -18.70
N ARG A 26 -9.07 5.72 -17.87
CA ARG A 26 -10.48 5.77 -17.50
C ARG A 26 -10.74 6.99 -16.62
N SER A 27 -11.69 7.81 -17.05
CA SER A 27 -12.18 8.95 -16.27
C SER A 27 -12.91 8.50 -15.00
N GLY A 28 -12.79 9.26 -13.92
CA GLY A 28 -13.62 9.05 -12.73
C GLY A 28 -13.21 7.84 -11.88
N LEU A 29 -11.97 7.38 -11.99
CA LEU A 29 -11.41 6.34 -11.11
C LEU A 29 -11.52 6.76 -9.64
N THR A 30 -12.08 5.90 -8.80
CA THR A 30 -12.07 6.09 -7.35
C THR A 30 -10.86 5.43 -6.73
N ILE A 31 -9.95 6.23 -6.17
CA ILE A 31 -8.74 5.78 -5.49
C ILE A 31 -8.92 5.91 -3.97
N GLY A 32 -8.87 4.76 -3.29
CA GLY A 32 -8.88 4.70 -1.83
C GLY A 32 -7.49 4.90 -1.24
N LEU A 33 -7.37 5.75 -0.22
CA LEU A 33 -6.14 5.99 0.52
C LEU A 33 -6.29 5.39 1.91
N ILE A 34 -5.59 4.29 2.20
CA ILE A 34 -5.69 3.59 3.47
C ILE A 34 -4.56 4.07 4.39
N SER A 35 -4.89 4.98 5.32
CA SER A 35 -3.96 5.45 6.35
C SER A 35 -3.99 4.48 7.53
N ASN A 36 -2.87 3.81 7.76
CA ASN A 36 -2.75 2.80 8.82
C ASN A 36 -2.64 3.40 10.23
N GLY A 37 -2.62 4.72 10.39
CA GLY A 37 -2.51 5.37 11.69
C GLY A 37 -1.08 5.56 12.19
N PHE A 38 -0.07 5.24 11.38
CA PHE A 38 1.31 5.65 11.66
C PHE A 38 1.44 7.18 11.55
N PRO A 39 2.29 7.84 12.37
CA PRO A 39 2.53 9.29 12.24
C PRO A 39 2.85 9.69 10.80
N ASP A 40 2.26 10.80 10.34
CA ASP A 40 2.36 11.32 8.98
C ASP A 40 1.85 10.42 7.84
N ALA A 41 1.28 9.24 8.11
CA ALA A 41 0.70 8.39 7.05
C ALA A 41 -0.43 9.11 6.30
N THR A 42 -1.32 9.79 7.04
CA THR A 42 -2.39 10.59 6.44
C THR A 42 -1.84 11.77 5.63
N ASN A 43 -0.87 12.51 6.18
CA ASN A 43 -0.23 13.64 5.50
C ASN A 43 0.42 13.21 4.17
N LEU A 44 1.13 12.08 4.18
CA LEU A 44 1.70 11.47 2.98
C LEU A 44 0.60 11.08 1.98
N LEU A 45 -0.43 10.38 2.43
CA LEU A 45 -1.48 9.88 1.55
C LEU A 45 -2.29 11.01 0.92
N GLU A 46 -2.60 12.07 1.65
CA GLU A 46 -3.25 13.26 1.09
C GLU A 46 -2.36 13.93 0.04
N ALA A 47 -1.05 14.00 0.27
CA ALA A 47 -0.10 14.50 -0.73
C ALA A 47 -0.04 13.60 -1.98
N VAL A 48 -0.06 12.28 -1.78
CA VAL A 48 -0.17 11.30 -2.88
C VAL A 48 -1.47 11.50 -3.64
N GLY A 49 -2.60 11.68 -2.94
CA GLY A 49 -3.91 11.96 -3.54
C GLY A 49 -3.86 13.18 -4.48
N ARG A 50 -3.20 14.27 -4.06
CA ARG A 50 -2.96 15.43 -4.93
C ARG A 50 -2.09 15.08 -6.14
N GLY A 51 -1.02 14.32 -5.93
CA GLY A 51 -0.14 13.87 -7.03
C GLY A 51 -0.88 13.00 -8.07
N LEU A 52 -1.83 12.16 -7.61
CA LEU A 52 -2.66 11.32 -8.47
C LEU A 52 -3.72 12.13 -9.24
N GLN A 53 -4.28 13.18 -8.64
CA GLN A 53 -5.19 14.11 -9.32
C GLN A 53 -4.57 14.82 -10.52
N LEU A 54 -3.24 14.95 -10.55
CA LEU A 54 -2.52 15.53 -11.69
C LEU A 54 -2.23 14.52 -12.81
N ARG A 55 -2.39 13.21 -12.55
CA ARG A 55 -1.94 12.12 -13.43
C ARG A 55 -3.08 11.26 -13.98
N LEU A 56 -4.22 11.24 -13.30
CA LEU A 56 -5.42 10.53 -13.70
C LEU A 56 -6.49 11.51 -14.18
N ASP A 57 -7.38 11.07 -15.07
CA ASP A 57 -8.49 11.89 -15.54
C ASP A 57 -9.62 11.92 -14.50
N GLN A 58 -9.82 13.08 -13.87
CA GLN A 58 -10.89 13.35 -12.91
C GLN A 58 -11.05 12.27 -11.82
N PRO A 59 -9.98 11.85 -11.12
CA PRO A 59 -10.10 10.81 -10.11
C PRO A 59 -10.87 11.32 -8.88
N ILE A 60 -11.59 10.41 -8.24
CA ILE A 60 -12.20 10.61 -6.94
C ILE A 60 -11.26 10.00 -5.89
N VAL A 61 -10.76 10.81 -4.97
CA VAL A 61 -9.86 10.34 -3.92
C VAL A 61 -10.61 10.23 -2.60
N LYS A 62 -10.54 9.08 -1.92
CA LYS A 62 -11.23 8.82 -0.65
C LYS A 62 -10.22 8.37 0.42
N LEU A 63 -10.22 9.02 1.58
CA LEU A 63 -9.35 8.66 2.70
C LEU A 63 -10.08 7.72 3.67
N PHE A 64 -9.46 6.59 3.97
CA PHE A 64 -9.88 5.61 4.98
C PHE A 64 -8.79 5.55 6.04
N ALA A 65 -9.02 6.21 7.16
CA ALA A 65 -8.02 6.33 8.22
C ALA A 65 -8.40 5.52 9.45
N ARG A 66 -7.44 4.75 9.96
CA ARG A 66 -7.48 4.17 11.31
C ARG A 66 -6.41 4.80 12.19
N ASN A 67 -6.43 4.47 13.48
CA ASN A 67 -5.55 5.05 14.50
C ASN A 67 -4.56 4.04 15.11
N ASP A 68 -4.44 2.85 14.53
CA ASP A 68 -3.53 1.80 15.01
C ASP A 68 -2.78 1.14 13.84
N ALA A 69 -1.48 1.41 13.77
CA ALA A 69 -0.58 0.91 12.73
C ALA A 69 -0.18 -0.55 12.91
N THR A 70 -0.55 -1.19 14.01
CA THR A 70 -0.20 -2.59 14.33
C THR A 70 -1.26 -3.58 13.86
N VAL A 71 -2.48 -3.11 13.66
CA VAL A 71 -3.60 -3.92 13.16
C VAL A 71 -3.81 -3.69 11.67
N THR A 72 -4.42 -4.66 11.00
CA THR A 72 -4.89 -4.51 9.62
C THR A 72 -6.19 -3.73 9.58
N ILE A 73 -6.58 -3.31 8.37
CA ILE A 73 -7.90 -2.77 8.07
C ILE A 73 -9.01 -3.68 8.66
N ALA A 74 -9.96 -3.07 9.35
CA ALA A 74 -11.12 -3.77 9.91
C ALA A 74 -12.06 -4.24 8.80
N THR A 75 -12.83 -5.30 9.06
CA THR A 75 -13.74 -5.89 8.05
C THR A 75 -14.71 -4.87 7.48
N GLU A 76 -15.29 -4.02 8.33
CA GLU A 76 -16.27 -3.01 7.94
C GLU A 76 -15.65 -1.96 7.00
N MET A 77 -14.45 -1.47 7.36
CA MET A 77 -13.71 -0.53 6.52
C MET A 77 -13.23 -1.17 5.21
N LEU A 78 -12.86 -2.46 5.24
CA LEU A 78 -12.50 -3.20 4.04
C LEU A 78 -13.69 -3.34 3.09
N GLU A 79 -14.88 -3.62 3.61
CA GLU A 79 -16.12 -3.68 2.82
C GLU A 79 -16.45 -2.32 2.19
N GLU A 80 -16.28 -1.23 2.92
CA GLU A 80 -16.44 0.12 2.38
C GLU A 80 -15.44 0.40 1.24
N VAL A 81 -14.16 0.08 1.45
CA VAL A 81 -13.11 0.24 0.44
C VAL A 81 -13.45 -0.56 -0.82
N VAL A 82 -13.77 -1.84 -0.66
CA VAL A 82 -14.09 -2.76 -1.78
C VAL A 82 -15.35 -2.34 -2.53
N GLY A 83 -16.36 -1.82 -1.82
CA GLY A 83 -17.60 -1.37 -2.44
C GLY A 83 -17.50 -0.02 -3.16
N GLN A 84 -16.42 0.74 -2.94
CA GLN A 84 -16.34 2.14 -3.37
C GLN A 84 -15.10 2.50 -4.19
N CYS A 85 -14.06 1.66 -4.22
CA CYS A 85 -12.77 2.00 -4.82
C CYS A 85 -12.41 1.06 -5.97
N ASP A 86 -11.81 1.61 -7.01
CA ASP A 86 -11.25 0.88 -8.13
C ASP A 86 -9.82 0.43 -7.87
N ALA A 87 -9.09 1.24 -7.10
CA ALA A 87 -7.73 0.96 -6.66
C ALA A 87 -7.47 1.57 -5.28
N VAL A 88 -6.44 1.06 -4.58
CA VAL A 88 -6.04 1.57 -3.27
C VAL A 88 -4.54 1.78 -3.13
N VAL A 89 -4.19 2.78 -2.32
CA VAL A 89 -2.84 3.05 -1.85
C VAL A 89 -2.84 2.93 -0.33
N SER A 90 -2.08 1.98 0.23
CA SER A 90 -1.92 1.85 1.69
C SER A 90 -0.58 2.43 2.16
N ALA A 91 -0.59 3.14 3.28
CA ALA A 91 0.62 3.65 3.92
C ALA A 91 0.46 3.67 5.44
N MET A 92 1.52 3.59 6.24
CA MET A 92 2.94 3.67 5.87
C MET A 92 3.76 2.47 6.36
N GLY A 93 4.64 1.93 5.51
CA GLY A 93 5.70 1.00 5.89
C GLY A 93 7.02 1.70 6.25
N GLN A 94 7.18 2.12 7.50
CA GLN A 94 8.41 2.79 8.00
C GLN A 94 9.07 2.08 9.20
N CYS A 95 8.44 1.02 9.70
CA CYS A 95 8.79 0.27 10.90
C CYS A 95 8.27 -1.17 10.79
N GLY A 96 8.60 -2.07 11.73
CA GLY A 96 8.22 -3.49 11.63
C GLY A 96 6.70 -3.74 11.55
N SER A 97 5.93 -3.30 12.55
CA SER A 97 4.47 -3.56 12.62
C SER A 97 3.71 -2.81 11.52
N CYS A 98 4.02 -1.53 11.31
CA CYS A 98 3.37 -0.70 10.31
C CYS A 98 3.65 -1.16 8.86
N THR A 99 4.83 -1.75 8.59
CA THR A 99 5.11 -2.40 7.30
C THR A 99 4.25 -3.64 7.11
N SER A 100 4.13 -4.45 8.17
CA SER A 100 3.32 -5.67 8.13
C SER A 100 1.84 -5.36 7.88
N SER A 101 1.29 -4.34 8.55
CA SER A 101 -0.10 -3.93 8.39
C SER A 101 -0.35 -3.33 7.00
N ALA A 102 0.51 -2.43 6.51
CA ALA A 102 0.33 -1.81 5.19
C ALA A 102 0.32 -2.84 4.04
N VAL A 103 1.23 -3.83 4.08
CA VAL A 103 1.26 -4.92 3.09
C VAL A 103 0.01 -5.79 3.20
N ARG A 104 -0.40 -6.16 4.42
CA ARG A 104 -1.60 -6.98 4.63
C ARG A 104 -2.87 -6.28 4.18
N ASP A 105 -2.99 -4.96 4.37
CA ASP A 105 -4.11 -4.18 3.87
C ASP A 105 -4.22 -4.25 2.34
N ALA A 106 -3.08 -4.09 1.64
CA ALA A 106 -3.03 -4.21 0.19
C ALA A 106 -3.41 -5.64 -0.27
N VAL A 107 -2.94 -6.67 0.43
CA VAL A 107 -3.29 -8.07 0.15
C VAL A 107 -4.77 -8.34 0.37
N LEU A 108 -5.35 -7.84 1.46
CA LEU A 108 -6.77 -8.00 1.78
C LEU A 108 -7.65 -7.34 0.70
N CYS A 109 -7.29 -6.14 0.25
CA CYS A 109 -8.00 -5.46 -0.84
C CYS A 109 -7.85 -6.21 -2.18
N SER A 110 -6.63 -6.67 -2.48
CA SER A 110 -6.33 -7.40 -3.71
C SER A 110 -7.09 -8.72 -3.82
N ARG A 111 -7.19 -9.47 -2.72
CA ARG A 111 -8.01 -10.69 -2.68
C ARG A 111 -9.50 -10.45 -2.88
N ARG A 112 -9.93 -9.21 -2.78
CA ARG A 112 -11.32 -8.77 -3.04
C ARG A 112 -11.47 -8.09 -4.40
N GLY A 113 -10.45 -8.19 -5.27
CA GLY A 113 -10.48 -7.70 -6.64
C GLY A 113 -10.10 -6.23 -6.82
N VAL A 114 -9.58 -5.56 -5.78
CA VAL A 114 -9.19 -4.15 -5.84
C VAL A 114 -7.69 -4.03 -6.08
N ALA A 115 -7.28 -3.39 -7.17
CA ALA A 115 -5.87 -3.15 -7.46
C ALA A 115 -5.24 -2.33 -6.31
N SER A 116 -4.09 -2.75 -5.80
CA SER A 116 -3.58 -2.25 -4.52
C SER A 116 -2.08 -2.03 -4.58
N VAL A 117 -1.60 -0.95 -3.98
CA VAL A 117 -0.17 -0.70 -3.80
C VAL A 117 0.14 -0.24 -2.38
N ALA A 118 1.16 -0.82 -1.76
CA ALA A 118 1.64 -0.40 -0.44
C ALA A 118 2.87 0.50 -0.55
N LEU A 119 2.87 1.61 0.20
CA LEU A 119 4.01 2.53 0.27
C LEU A 119 4.92 2.18 1.44
N MET A 120 6.21 2.02 1.17
CA MET A 120 7.20 1.68 2.20
C MET A 120 8.53 2.35 1.98
N THR A 121 9.18 2.71 3.07
CA THR A 121 10.53 3.26 3.05
C THR A 121 11.55 2.17 2.69
N GLU A 122 12.63 2.56 2.03
CA GLU A 122 13.69 1.67 1.52
C GLU A 122 14.23 0.68 2.57
N LYS A 123 14.40 1.10 3.82
CA LYS A 123 14.90 0.23 4.90
C LYS A 123 13.98 -0.93 5.25
N PHE A 124 12.70 -0.83 4.92
CA PHE A 124 11.67 -1.82 5.24
C PHE A 124 11.09 -2.51 4.01
N TYR A 125 11.62 -2.24 2.81
CA TYR A 125 11.13 -2.84 1.57
C TYR A 125 11.25 -4.37 1.59
N GLU A 126 12.40 -4.90 2.01
CA GLU A 126 12.63 -6.35 2.18
C GLU A 126 11.72 -6.98 3.24
N SER A 127 11.44 -6.25 4.33
CA SER A 127 10.48 -6.71 5.35
C SER A 127 9.06 -6.80 4.75
N GLY A 128 8.68 -5.83 3.91
CA GLY A 128 7.41 -5.88 3.19
C GLY A 128 7.32 -7.07 2.23
N GLN A 129 8.41 -7.36 1.50
CA GLN A 129 8.50 -8.53 0.64
C GLN A 129 8.36 -9.85 1.43
N PHE A 130 8.99 -9.96 2.58
CA PHE A 130 8.84 -11.12 3.47
C PHE A 130 7.39 -11.30 3.90
N VAL A 131 6.72 -10.23 4.32
CA VAL A 131 5.30 -10.26 4.70
C VAL A 131 4.44 -10.71 3.52
N ALA A 132 4.64 -10.15 2.33
CA ALA A 132 3.91 -10.51 1.11
C ALA A 132 4.04 -12.00 0.77
N ARG A 133 5.26 -12.57 0.84
CA ARG A 133 5.49 -14.02 0.71
C ARG A 133 4.76 -14.81 1.79
N SER A 134 4.85 -14.37 3.05
CA SER A 134 4.24 -15.08 4.18
C SER A 134 2.72 -15.19 4.10
N VAL A 135 2.06 -14.31 3.35
CA VAL A 135 0.61 -14.30 3.18
C VAL A 135 0.16 -14.84 1.83
N GLY A 136 1.08 -15.36 1.01
CA GLY A 136 0.79 -16.01 -0.26
C GLY A 136 0.56 -15.08 -1.45
N LEU A 137 0.95 -13.80 -1.38
CA LEU A 137 0.79 -12.85 -2.49
C LEU A 137 2.09 -12.04 -2.71
N PRO A 138 3.19 -12.69 -3.12
CA PRO A 138 4.53 -12.10 -3.18
C PRO A 138 4.62 -10.87 -4.08
N ASP A 139 3.83 -10.86 -5.15
CA ASP A 139 3.86 -9.85 -6.21
C ASP A 139 2.87 -8.70 -5.99
N VAL A 140 2.20 -8.64 -4.82
CA VAL A 140 1.37 -7.48 -4.47
C VAL A 140 2.17 -6.18 -4.63
N PRO A 141 1.69 -5.20 -5.41
CA PRO A 141 2.50 -4.03 -5.74
C PRO A 141 2.95 -3.22 -4.54
N ARG A 142 4.17 -2.71 -4.63
CA ARG A 142 4.83 -1.89 -3.61
C ARG A 142 5.59 -0.75 -4.27
N VAL A 143 5.66 0.40 -3.59
CA VAL A 143 6.44 1.56 -4.02
C VAL A 143 7.38 1.97 -2.89
N GLN A 144 8.65 2.14 -3.24
CA GLN A 144 9.71 2.52 -2.31
C GLN A 144 9.73 4.04 -2.09
N LEU A 145 9.86 4.45 -0.83
CA LEU A 145 10.04 5.82 -0.37
C LEU A 145 11.46 5.98 0.24
N PRO A 146 12.02 7.21 0.33
CA PRO A 146 13.22 7.43 1.14
C PRO A 146 12.96 7.17 2.63
N HIS A 147 14.03 6.92 3.40
CA HIS A 147 13.91 6.69 4.84
C HIS A 147 14.66 7.74 5.68
N PRO A 148 14.02 8.37 6.67
CA PRO A 148 12.59 8.30 6.99
C PRO A 148 11.74 9.18 6.06
N THR A 149 10.45 8.88 5.92
CA THR A 149 9.45 9.79 5.33
C THR A 149 8.73 10.56 6.43
N ALA A 150 8.17 9.88 7.44
CA ALA A 150 7.54 10.55 8.57
C ALA A 150 8.55 11.33 9.40
N GLY A 151 8.13 12.48 9.93
CA GLY A 151 8.99 13.40 10.69
C GLY A 151 9.89 14.30 9.83
N THR A 152 9.82 14.23 8.50
CA THR A 152 10.62 15.10 7.61
C THR A 152 10.01 16.47 7.35
N GLY A 153 8.78 16.70 7.81
CA GLY A 153 8.02 17.94 7.60
C GLY A 153 7.15 17.89 6.34
N HIS A 154 6.11 18.72 6.32
CA HIS A 154 5.07 18.67 5.28
C HIS A 154 5.61 18.92 3.86
N ASP A 155 6.54 19.85 3.70
CA ASP A 155 7.12 20.17 2.38
C ASP A 155 7.88 18.96 1.82
N ARG A 156 8.72 18.33 2.66
CA ARG A 156 9.48 17.15 2.24
C ARG A 156 8.57 15.96 1.95
N ILE A 157 7.52 15.76 2.75
CA ILE A 157 6.51 14.72 2.51
C ILE A 157 5.79 14.96 1.16
N ALA A 158 5.47 16.22 0.84
CA ALA A 158 4.85 16.57 -0.43
C ALA A 158 5.78 16.31 -1.62
N GLU A 159 7.06 16.67 -1.52
CA GLU A 159 8.08 16.36 -2.53
C GLU A 159 8.22 14.85 -2.75
N ILE A 160 8.26 14.07 -1.66
CA ILE A 160 8.33 12.60 -1.72
C ILE A 160 7.09 12.06 -2.43
N ALA A 161 5.90 12.50 -2.05
CA ALA A 161 4.65 12.05 -2.64
C ALA A 161 4.59 12.31 -4.15
N ASP A 162 4.99 13.50 -4.60
CA ASP A 162 5.02 13.81 -6.03
C ASP A 162 6.05 12.97 -6.79
N SER A 163 7.24 12.77 -6.20
CA SER A 163 8.32 11.98 -6.82
C SER A 163 7.95 10.52 -7.09
N VAL A 164 6.98 9.97 -6.34
CA VAL A 164 6.56 8.57 -6.47
C VAL A 164 5.20 8.40 -7.14
N ALA A 165 4.48 9.48 -7.44
CA ALA A 165 3.12 9.41 -7.95
C ALA A 165 3.02 8.69 -9.32
N ASP A 166 3.99 8.88 -10.22
CA ASP A 166 4.05 8.13 -11.49
C ASP A 166 4.30 6.64 -11.26
N SER A 167 5.14 6.29 -10.28
CA SER A 167 5.38 4.89 -9.90
C SER A 167 4.12 4.24 -9.34
N ILE A 168 3.34 4.97 -8.53
CA ILE A 168 2.06 4.50 -8.00
C ILE A 168 1.09 4.19 -9.14
N VAL A 169 0.92 5.10 -10.10
CA VAL A 169 0.05 4.88 -11.26
C VAL A 169 0.51 3.67 -12.06
N ALA A 170 1.81 3.59 -12.37
CA ALA A 170 2.36 2.48 -13.14
C ALA A 170 2.11 1.12 -12.46
N ARG A 171 2.35 1.04 -11.14
CA ARG A 171 2.10 -0.17 -10.34
C ARG A 171 0.63 -0.55 -10.31
N LEU A 172 -0.27 0.41 -10.15
CA LEU A 172 -1.72 0.16 -10.18
C LEU A 172 -2.20 -0.27 -11.58
N SER A 173 -1.52 0.13 -12.64
CA SER A 173 -1.83 -0.25 -14.03
C SER A 173 -1.16 -1.55 -14.50
N GLY A 174 -0.52 -2.30 -13.61
CA GLY A 174 0.18 -3.54 -13.96
C GLY A 174 1.45 -3.33 -14.78
N ILE A 175 1.98 -2.10 -14.82
CA ILE A 175 3.24 -1.79 -15.51
C ILE A 175 4.38 -2.02 -14.51
N HIS A 176 5.28 -2.94 -14.85
CA HIS A 176 6.52 -3.12 -14.12
C HIS A 176 7.55 -2.08 -14.58
N VAL A 177 7.70 -1.01 -13.80
CA VAL A 177 8.82 -0.05 -13.89
C VAL A 177 10.00 -0.58 -13.09
#